data_AF-A0A5B2TF96-F1
#
_entry.id   AF-A0A5B2TF96-F1
#
_cell.length_a   1.000
_cell.length_b   1.000
_cell.length_c   1.000
_cell.angle_alpha   90.00
_cell.angle_beta   90.00
_cell.angle_gamma   90.00
#
_symmetry.space_group_name_H-M   'P 1'
#
loop_
_entity.id
_entity.type
_entity.pdbx_description
1 polymer ?
#
loop_
_entity_poly.entity_id
_entity_poly.type
_entity_poly.pdbx_seq_one_letter_code
_entity_poly.pdbx_strand_id
1 'polypeptide(L)' 'MSHLAPRPVPSTEPLPASGSFDAPVVALFESRDGAAAALVRAGVTQWREISSGVVAMPPLCGLRDRLYAAGALLVVG' A
#
# COMPACT_ATOMS: atom_id res chain seq x y z
N MET A 1 42.59 -29.07 2.27
CA MET A 1 42.72 -27.89 3.14
C MET A 1 41.46 -27.07 2.98
N SER A 2 40.52 -27.17 3.92
CA SER A 2 39.20 -26.54 3.79
C SER A 2 39.27 -25.08 4.24
N HIS A 3 39.17 -24.15 3.30
CA HIS A 3 38.97 -22.73 3.61
C HIS A 3 37.53 -22.52 4.09
N LEU A 4 37.34 -22.40 5.40
CA LEU A 4 36.09 -21.90 5.96
C LEU A 4 35.97 -20.41 5.60
N ALA A 5 34.92 -20.05 4.87
CA ALA A 5 34.61 -18.66 4.59
C ALA A 5 34.43 -17.89 5.91
N PRO A 6 34.90 -16.63 6.00
CA PRO A 6 34.75 -15.83 7.21
C PRO A 6 33.28 -15.64 7.54
N ARG A 7 32.97 -15.73 8.84
CA ARG A 7 31.61 -15.53 9.36
C ARG A 7 31.12 -14.12 9.00
N PRO A 8 29.92 -13.97 8.41
CA PRO A 8 29.37 -12.64 8.14
C PRO A 8 29.16 -11.88 9.45
N VAL A 9 29.56 -10.61 9.45
CA VAL A 9 29.45 -9.69 10.60
C VAL A 9 28.23 -8.80 10.38
N PRO A 10 27.41 -8.52 11.41
CA PRO A 10 26.29 -7.59 11.26
C PRO A 10 26.76 -6.21 10.81
N SER A 11 26.09 -5.63 9.81
CA SER A 11 26.36 -4.24 9.40
C SER A 11 26.03 -3.29 10.55
N THR A 12 26.94 -2.34 10.81
CA THR A 12 26.76 -1.26 11.79
C THR A 12 26.04 -0.05 11.18
N GLU A 13 25.73 -0.09 9.89
CA GLU A 13 24.98 0.95 9.22
C GLU A 13 23.59 1.03 9.86
N PRO A 14 23.21 2.18 10.45
CA PRO A 14 21.87 2.34 10.96
C PRO A 14 20.92 2.15 9.78
N LEU A 15 19.92 1.28 9.94
CA LEU A 15 18.86 1.21 8.94
C LEU A 15 18.39 2.64 8.71
N PRO A 16 18.30 3.10 7.43
CA PRO A 16 17.71 4.39 7.16
C PRO A 16 16.39 4.40 7.93
N ALA A 17 16.17 5.45 8.72
CA ALA A 17 14.96 5.63 9.50
C ALA A 17 13.80 5.51 8.52
N SER A 18 13.33 4.29 8.36
CA SER A 18 12.24 3.96 7.50
C SER A 18 11.11 4.51 8.32
N GLY A 19 10.74 5.76 8.01
CA GLY A 19 9.51 6.37 8.52
C GLY A 19 8.43 5.32 8.42
N SER A 20 7.52 5.33 9.41
CA SER A 20 6.47 4.33 9.58
C SER A 20 6.18 3.64 8.26
N PHE A 21 6.42 2.32 8.18
CA PHE A 21 5.95 1.53 7.07
C PHE A 21 4.43 1.63 7.14
N ASP A 22 3.88 2.74 6.65
CA ASP A 22 2.47 3.02 6.75
C ASP A 22 1.82 1.90 5.95
N ALA A 23 0.96 1.16 6.63
CA ALA A 23 0.28 0.04 6.05
C ALA A 23 -0.41 0.52 4.78
N PRO A 24 -0.38 -0.28 3.69
CA PRO A 24 -1.10 0.08 2.48
C PRO A 24 -2.57 0.29 2.82
N VAL A 25 -3.16 1.33 2.26
CA VAL A 25 -4.60 1.55 2.36
C VAL A 25 -5.28 0.59 1.40
N VAL A 26 -6.17 -0.25 1.92
CA VAL A 26 -6.98 -1.20 1.17
C VAL A 26 -8.41 -0.71 1.13
N ALA A 27 -8.99 -0.60 -0.07
CA ALA A 27 -10.38 -0.21 -0.27
C ALA A 27 -11.17 -1.31 -0.97
N LEU A 28 -12.40 -1.52 -0.52
CA LEU A 28 -13.40 -2.40 -1.13
C LEU A 28 -14.46 -1.57 -1.84
N PHE A 29 -14.80 -1.99 -3.05
CA PHE A 29 -15.85 -1.43 -3.89
C PHE A 29 -16.80 -2.55 -4.33
N GLU A 30 -18.03 -2.16 -4.69
CA GLU A 30 -19.07 -3.09 -5.14
C GLU A 30 -18.68 -3.87 -6.40
N SER A 31 -17.97 -3.22 -7.32
CA SER A 31 -17.50 -3.81 -8.57
C SER A 31 -16.17 -3.24 -9.02
N ARG A 32 -15.51 -3.95 -9.95
CA ARG A 32 -14.25 -3.50 -10.58
C ARG A 32 -14.41 -2.16 -11.30
N ASP A 33 -15.50 -1.99 -12.05
CA ASP A 33 -15.76 -0.75 -12.78
C ASP A 33 -16.05 0.40 -11.81
N GLY A 34 -16.77 0.11 -10.71
CA GLY A 34 -16.99 1.05 -9.62
C GLY A 34 -15.68 1.48 -8.95
N ALA A 35 -14.75 0.54 -8.73
CA ALA A 35 -13.43 0.83 -8.19
C ALA A 35 -12.64 1.77 -9.11
N ALA A 36 -12.59 1.49 -10.42
CA ALA A 36 -11.85 2.31 -11.37
C ALA A 36 -12.38 3.77 -11.41
N ALA A 37 -13.70 3.95 -11.48
CA ALA A 37 -14.32 5.27 -11.47
C ALA A 37 -14.08 6.00 -10.13
N ALA A 38 -14.16 5.28 -9.00
CA ALA A 38 -13.93 5.85 -7.68
C ALA A 38 -12.47 6.30 -7.47
N LEU A 39 -11.50 5.52 -7.94
CA LEU A 39 -10.07 5.85 -7.84
C LEU A 39 -9.71 7.11 -8.61
N VAL A 40 -10.30 7.30 -9.81
CA VAL A 40 -10.17 8.53 -10.59
C VAL A 40 -10.73 9.73 -9.80
N ARG A 41 -11.93 9.60 -9.22
CA ARG A 41 -12.54 10.68 -8.40
C ARG A 41 -11.73 11.00 -7.15
N ALA A 42 -11.12 9.99 -6.52
CA ALA A 42 -10.28 10.16 -5.34
C ALA A 42 -8.89 10.77 -5.67
N GLY A 43 -8.56 10.93 -6.95
CA GLY A 43 -7.28 11.47 -7.41
C GLY A 43 -6.12 10.50 -7.19
N VAL A 44 -6.40 9.21 -7.20
CA VAL A 44 -5.41 8.15 -6.99
C VAL A 44 -4.75 7.87 -8.33
N THR A 45 -3.42 7.92 -8.37
CA THR A 45 -2.63 7.63 -9.58
C THR A 45 -1.89 6.31 -9.51
N GLN A 46 -1.72 5.76 -8.30
CA GLN A 46 -1.01 4.50 -8.06
C GLN A 46 -1.87 3.58 -7.18
N TRP A 47 -2.21 2.42 -7.72
CA TRP A 47 -2.94 1.38 -6.99
C TRP A 47 -2.63 0.02 -7.60
N ARG A 48 -2.89 -1.03 -6.82
CA ARG A 48 -2.85 -2.43 -7.26
C ARG A 48 -4.21 -3.05 -7.00
N GLU A 49 -4.76 -3.72 -8.00
CA GLU A 49 -5.93 -4.58 -7.81
C GLU A 49 -5.48 -5.89 -7.12
N ILE A 50 -6.06 -6.21 -5.97
CA ILE A 50 -5.82 -7.48 -5.25
C ILE A 50 -6.83 -8.54 -5.72
N SER A 51 -8.09 -8.14 -5.87
CA SER A 51 -9.18 -8.93 -6.42
C SER A 51 -10.25 -8.00 -7.00
N SER A 52 -11.27 -8.56 -7.66
CA SER A 52 -12.35 -7.76 -8.26
C SER A 52 -13.00 -6.85 -7.21
N GLY A 53 -12.84 -5.53 -7.37
CA GLY A 53 -13.37 -4.53 -6.43
C GLY A 53 -12.50 -4.27 -5.19
N VAL A 54 -11.37 -4.96 -5.01
CA VAL A 54 -10.44 -4.73 -3.89
C VAL A 54 -9.13 -4.16 -4.40
N VAL A 55 -8.75 -2.99 -3.90
CA VAL A 55 -7.55 -2.28 -4.33
C VAL A 55 -6.68 -1.88 -3.14
N ALA A 56 -5.37 -2.00 -3.31
CA ALA A 56 -4.37 -1.55 -2.34
C ALA A 56 -3.56 -0.39 -2.91
N MET A 57 -3.28 0.57 -2.04
CA MET A 57 -2.81 1.89 -2.42
C MET A 57 -1.77 2.37 -1.40
N PRO A 58 -0.79 3.18 -1.83
CA PRO A 58 0.08 3.85 -0.88
C PRO A 58 -0.77 4.78 0.02
N PRO A 59 -0.43 4.86 1.31
CA PRO A 59 -1.10 5.77 2.23
C PRO A 59 -0.82 7.21 1.81
N LEU A 60 -1.88 8.02 1.73
CA LEU A 60 -1.82 9.44 1.41
C LEU A 60 -2.70 10.20 2.42
N CYS A 61 -2.31 11.43 2.75
CA CYS A 61 -3.10 12.28 3.65
C CYS A 61 -4.54 12.46 3.14
N GLY A 62 -5.53 12.24 4.01
CA GLY A 62 -6.95 12.39 3.67
C GLY A 62 -7.45 11.40 2.61
N LEU A 63 -6.72 10.30 2.36
CA LEU A 63 -7.11 9.32 1.36
C LEU A 63 -8.36 8.54 1.75
N ARG A 64 -8.50 8.17 3.03
CA ARG A 64 -9.66 7.44 3.55
C ARG A 64 -10.96 8.19 3.28
N ASP A 65 -11.00 9.49 3.59
CA ASP A 65 -12.19 10.32 3.39
C ASP A 65 -12.54 10.46 1.91
N ARG A 66 -11.53 10.65 1.06
CA ARG A 66 -11.70 10.72 -0.40
C ARG A 66 -12.23 9.41 -0.99
N LEU A 67 -11.76 8.27 -0.49
CA LEU A 67 -12.22 6.95 -0.93
C LEU A 67 -13.68 6.71 -0.52
N TYR A 68 -14.07 7.03 0.71
CA TYR A 68 -15.47 6.94 1.14
C TYR A 68 -16.36 7.88 0.34
N ALA A 69 -15.96 9.13 0.13
CA ALA A 69 -16.69 10.07 -0.72
C ALA A 69 -16.81 9.60 -2.18
N ALA A 70 -15.85 8.80 -2.65
CA ALA A 70 -15.85 8.22 -3.98
C ALA A 70 -16.66 6.92 -4.10
N GLY A 71 -17.24 6.41 -3.01
CA GLY A 71 -18.11 5.23 -2.99
C GLY A 71 -17.44 3.93 -2.53
N ALA A 72 -16.32 4.01 -1.79
CA ALA A 72 -15.76 2.84 -1.13
C ALA A 72 -16.71 2.31 -0.04
N LEU A 73 -16.90 1.00 -0.01
CA LEU A 73 -17.70 0.30 0.99
C LEU A 73 -16.95 0.13 2.31
N LEU A 74 -15.63 -0.08 2.22
CA LEU A 74 -14.73 -0.25 3.35
C LEU A 74 -13.34 0.25 2.98
N VAL A 75 -12.69 0.92 3.93
CA VAL A 75 -11.30 1.34 3.81
C VAL A 75 -10.53 0.94 5.08
N VAL A 76 -9.43 0.19 4.90
CA VAL A 76 -8.54 -0.31 5.96
C VAL A 76 -7.13 0.25 5.72
N GLY A 77 -6.47 0.74 6.77
CA GLY A 77 -5.14 1.34 6.71
C GLY A 77 -4.77 1.95 8.04
#